data_AF-K6VMC7-F1
#
_entry.id   AF-K6VMC7-F1
#
_cell.length_a   1.000
_cell.length_b   1.000
_cell.length_c   1.000
_cell.angle_alpha   90.00
_cell.angle_beta   90.00
_cell.angle_gamma   90.00
#
_symmetry.space_group_name_H-M   'P 1'
#
loop_
_entity.id
_entity.type
_entity.pdbx_description
1 polymer ?
#
loop_
_entity_poly.entity_id
_entity_poly.type
_entity_poly.pdbx_seq_one_letter_code
_entity_poly.pdbx_strand_id
1 'polypeptide(L)'
;MIETTAARGVTGLFVGLATLDLIQRVPALPAANTKVTAQWQELSAGGPALNAAVTFAALRGHAVLITRVGSGTVGQLVTADLRRCGVTVVDAALLEPEAAGHGRTEQVPTSGFEPAVSAITVDASTADRQIVSTDAGRPTPLSSRGRGALQAQLTAHLSDAAVVLLDGHHPDLAHAVLDVLDACQAPDQPEVGAGPVPQLIAAGQRPVILDAGRWKPQLVDLLPRCTDIVCSADFVLPQSGSQAEASGDGLLEQLVEGGATLAAVSDGPRPIRWRTAVDIPIADADAAGGATRPDRATGAIRVPSAEAIDTLGAGDALHGGYAWGLASAQPTEHPAALDRIGALTFAARVASLSTCHLGTRSWLAAVPALLNRA
;
A
#
# COMPACT_ATOMS: atom_id res chain seq x y z
N MET A 1 -23.68 21.62 27.42
CA MET A 1 -23.41 20.53 26.46
C MET A 1 -22.33 21.04 25.54
N ILE A 2 -21.09 20.69 25.82
CA ILE A 2 -19.95 21.03 24.97
C ILE A 2 -19.89 19.91 23.94
N GLU A 3 -20.12 20.24 22.67
CA GLU A 3 -19.91 19.33 21.56
C GLU A 3 -18.47 18.82 21.61
N THR A 4 -18.32 17.54 21.90
CA THR A 4 -17.09 16.80 21.63
C THR A 4 -16.92 16.71 20.13
N THR A 5 -16.26 17.71 19.54
CA THR A 5 -15.59 17.57 18.25
C THR A 5 -14.55 16.46 18.42
N ALA A 6 -14.90 15.24 18.05
CA ALA A 6 -13.93 14.17 17.88
C ALA A 6 -12.84 14.71 16.94
N ALA A 7 -11.59 14.73 17.40
CA ALA A 7 -10.46 15.11 16.55
C ALA A 7 -10.56 14.29 15.26
N ARG A 8 -10.75 14.96 14.11
CA ARG A 8 -10.81 14.29 12.81
C ARG A 8 -9.49 13.55 12.63
N GLY A 9 -9.55 12.22 12.51
CA GLY A 9 -8.39 11.41 12.17
C GLY A 9 -7.83 11.78 10.79
N VAL A 10 -6.57 11.45 10.54
CA VAL A 10 -5.89 11.72 9.27
C VAL A 10 -6.49 10.89 8.13
N THR A 11 -6.56 11.44 6.92
CA THR A 11 -7.13 10.74 5.75
C THR A 11 -6.02 10.19 4.85
N GLY A 12 -6.17 8.94 4.40
CA GLY A 12 -5.27 8.31 3.43
C GLY A 12 -6.07 7.72 2.26
N LEU A 13 -5.55 7.90 1.03
CA LEU A 13 -6.12 7.26 -0.17
C LEU A 13 -5.28 6.05 -0.57
N PHE A 14 -5.95 4.96 -0.87
CA PHE A 14 -5.35 3.69 -1.26
C PHE A 14 -5.90 3.31 -2.62
N VAL A 15 -5.04 3.03 -3.58
CA VAL A 15 -5.45 2.74 -4.96
C VAL A 15 -4.87 1.39 -5.36
N GLY A 16 -5.74 0.45 -5.70
CA GLY A 16 -5.26 -0.87 -6.05
C GLY A 16 -6.30 -1.97 -6.00
N LEU A 17 -5.81 -3.20 -5.94
CA LEU A 17 -6.60 -4.42 -6.06
C LEU A 17 -7.48 -4.68 -4.84
N ALA A 18 -8.70 -5.16 -5.09
CA ALA A 18 -9.55 -5.83 -4.13
C ALA A 18 -9.84 -7.27 -4.59
N THR A 19 -9.67 -8.23 -3.69
CA THR A 19 -9.99 -9.65 -3.88
C THR A 19 -10.88 -10.16 -2.76
N LEU A 20 -11.46 -11.35 -2.94
CA LEU A 20 -11.94 -12.18 -1.84
C LEU A 20 -10.92 -13.30 -1.61
N ASP A 21 -10.32 -13.34 -0.43
CA ASP A 21 -9.31 -14.34 -0.10
C ASP A 21 -9.96 -15.48 0.70
N LEU A 22 -9.89 -16.70 0.15
CA LEU A 22 -10.16 -17.94 0.86
C LEU A 22 -8.84 -18.48 1.40
N ILE A 23 -8.63 -18.32 2.70
CA ILE A 23 -7.40 -18.69 3.38
C ILE A 23 -7.64 -19.99 4.14
N GLN A 24 -6.80 -20.99 3.89
CA GLN A 24 -6.84 -22.27 4.58
C GLN A 24 -5.47 -22.61 5.12
N ARG A 25 -5.39 -22.92 6.42
CA ARG A 25 -4.17 -23.41 7.04
C ARG A 25 -4.23 -24.93 7.12
N VAL A 26 -3.22 -25.60 6.55
CA VAL A 26 -3.11 -27.05 6.50
C VAL A 26 -1.87 -27.52 7.25
N PRO A 27 -1.83 -28.76 7.78
CA PRO A 27 -0.65 -29.29 8.47
C PRO A 27 0.61 -29.28 7.58
N ALA A 28 0.43 -29.60 6.29
CA ALA A 28 1.42 -29.53 5.23
C ALA A 28 0.70 -29.35 3.89
N LEU A 29 1.36 -28.75 2.90
CA LEU A 29 0.80 -28.63 1.55
C LEU A 29 0.48 -30.02 0.95
N PRO A 30 -0.71 -30.22 0.36
CA PRO A 30 -1.09 -31.52 -0.19
C PRO A 30 -0.25 -31.85 -1.42
N ALA A 31 0.24 -33.09 -1.50
CA ALA A 31 0.80 -33.63 -2.73
C ALA A 31 -0.30 -33.81 -3.79
N ALA A 32 0.09 -33.93 -5.06
CA ALA A 32 -0.84 -34.19 -6.15
C ALA A 32 -1.75 -35.40 -5.86
N ASN A 33 -3.05 -35.25 -6.07
CA ASN A 33 -4.08 -36.27 -5.86
C ASN A 33 -4.23 -36.76 -4.40
N THR A 34 -3.84 -35.95 -3.42
CA THR A 34 -4.08 -36.25 -1.99
C THR A 34 -5.17 -35.35 -1.40
N LYS A 35 -5.73 -35.78 -0.27
CA LYS A 35 -6.69 -35.00 0.51
C LYS A 35 -6.04 -34.57 1.82
N VAL A 36 -6.27 -33.32 2.20
CA VAL A 36 -5.89 -32.77 3.50
C VAL A 36 -7.09 -32.09 4.14
N THR A 37 -7.14 -32.06 5.47
CA THR A 37 -8.14 -31.30 6.23
C THR A 37 -7.50 -30.03 6.76
N ALA A 38 -8.10 -28.88 6.45
CA ALA A 38 -7.66 -27.60 6.99
C ALA A 38 -7.86 -27.56 8.51
N GLN A 39 -6.85 -27.07 9.23
CA GLN A 39 -6.89 -26.84 10.67
C GLN A 39 -7.64 -25.56 11.02
N TRP A 40 -7.64 -24.60 10.09
CA TRP A 40 -8.25 -23.29 10.23
C TRP A 40 -8.58 -22.72 8.86
N GLN A 41 -9.60 -21.85 8.81
CA GLN A 41 -9.97 -21.11 7.60
C GLN A 41 -10.42 -19.69 7.93
N GLU A 42 -10.20 -18.78 6.99
CA GLU A 42 -10.71 -17.42 6.98
C GLU A 42 -11.20 -17.07 5.56
N LEU A 43 -12.30 -16.34 5.51
CA LEU A 43 -12.79 -15.72 4.29
C LEU A 43 -12.84 -14.22 4.54
N SER A 44 -12.03 -13.45 3.82
CA SER A 44 -11.86 -12.01 4.04
C SER A 44 -11.64 -11.27 2.73
N ALA A 45 -11.88 -9.96 2.71
CA ALA A 45 -11.41 -9.15 1.59
C ALA A 45 -9.86 -9.15 1.57
N GLY A 46 -9.27 -9.12 0.39
CA GLY A 46 -7.82 -9.10 0.19
C GLY A 46 -7.39 -8.10 -0.86
N GLY A 47 -6.10 -8.11 -1.15
CA GLY A 47 -5.45 -7.16 -2.08
C GLY A 47 -4.52 -6.20 -1.34
N PRO A 48 -3.34 -5.86 -1.90
CA PRO A 48 -2.33 -5.11 -1.17
C PRO A 48 -2.80 -3.72 -0.71
N ALA A 49 -3.34 -2.91 -1.64
CA ALA A 49 -3.89 -1.59 -1.28
C ALA A 49 -5.08 -1.71 -0.31
N LEU A 50 -5.90 -2.75 -0.46
CA LEU A 50 -7.04 -3.01 0.42
C LEU A 50 -6.60 -3.32 1.86
N ASN A 51 -5.66 -4.23 2.04
CA ASN A 51 -5.15 -4.60 3.36
C ASN A 51 -4.35 -3.45 4.02
N ALA A 52 -3.65 -2.65 3.22
CA ALA A 52 -3.02 -1.41 3.69
C ALA A 52 -4.07 -0.39 4.18
N ALA A 53 -5.20 -0.24 3.45
CA ALA A 53 -6.31 0.61 3.86
C ALA A 53 -6.96 0.12 5.18
N VAL A 54 -7.16 -1.19 5.32
CA VAL A 54 -7.68 -1.81 6.56
C VAL A 54 -6.73 -1.53 7.73
N THR A 55 -5.42 -1.64 7.51
CA THR A 55 -4.40 -1.33 8.52
C THR A 55 -4.46 0.14 8.94
N PHE A 56 -4.50 1.06 7.97
CA PHE A 56 -4.60 2.50 8.23
C PHE A 56 -5.88 2.86 9.01
N ALA A 57 -7.01 2.24 8.66
CA ALA A 57 -8.28 2.40 9.38
C ALA A 57 -8.21 1.89 10.82
N ALA A 58 -7.59 0.71 11.04
CA ALA A 58 -7.40 0.16 12.39
C ALA A 58 -6.51 1.03 13.28
N LEU A 59 -5.57 1.77 12.66
CA LEU A 59 -4.74 2.79 13.32
C LEU A 59 -5.48 4.11 13.58
N ARG A 60 -6.82 4.13 13.42
CA ARG A 60 -7.72 5.29 13.61
C ARG A 60 -7.59 6.37 12.53
N GLY A 61 -6.98 6.05 11.39
CA GLY A 61 -7.06 6.90 10.21
C GLY A 61 -8.40 6.74 9.47
N HIS A 62 -8.75 7.71 8.64
CA HIS A 62 -9.84 7.60 7.69
C HIS A 62 -9.30 7.08 6.35
N ALA A 63 -9.51 5.79 6.06
CA ALA A 63 -9.05 5.18 4.83
C ALA A 63 -10.11 5.25 3.72
N VAL A 64 -9.71 5.75 2.55
CA VAL A 64 -10.50 5.73 1.32
C VAL A 64 -9.81 4.81 0.31
N LEU A 65 -10.45 3.70 -0.05
CA LEU A 65 -9.97 2.74 -1.04
C LEU A 65 -10.63 3.01 -2.40
N ILE A 66 -9.82 3.26 -3.42
CA ILE A 66 -10.21 3.41 -4.82
C ILE A 66 -9.86 2.11 -5.53
N THR A 67 -10.88 1.36 -5.92
CA THR A 67 -10.72 -0.01 -6.43
C THR A 67 -11.91 -0.40 -7.32
N ARG A 68 -11.98 -1.68 -7.71
CA ARG A 68 -13.14 -2.29 -8.38
C ARG A 68 -13.65 -3.44 -7.53
N VAL A 69 -14.92 -3.41 -7.16
CA VAL A 69 -15.58 -4.47 -6.37
C VAL A 69 -16.82 -4.98 -7.09
N GLY A 70 -17.68 -4.10 -7.59
CA GLY A 70 -18.94 -4.47 -8.21
C GLY A 70 -20.02 -4.87 -7.21
N SER A 71 -21.23 -5.11 -7.72
CA SER A 71 -22.43 -5.42 -6.91
C SER A 71 -22.76 -6.92 -6.83
N GLY A 72 -21.91 -7.77 -7.42
CA GLY A 72 -22.05 -9.22 -7.43
C GLY A 72 -21.91 -9.87 -6.04
N THR A 73 -22.01 -11.20 -5.99
CA THR A 73 -22.00 -11.94 -4.72
C THR A 73 -20.65 -11.85 -4.03
N VAL A 74 -19.55 -12.00 -4.79
CA VAL A 74 -18.20 -11.88 -4.25
C VAL A 74 -17.96 -10.42 -3.85
N GLY A 75 -18.39 -9.46 -4.67
CA GLY A 75 -18.34 -8.04 -4.36
C GLY A 75 -19.07 -7.66 -3.05
N GLN A 76 -20.21 -8.27 -2.77
CA GLN A 76 -20.94 -8.07 -1.51
C GLN A 76 -20.18 -8.57 -0.28
N LEU A 77 -19.48 -9.71 -0.38
CA LEU A 77 -18.65 -10.24 0.70
C LEU A 77 -17.46 -9.30 0.98
N VAL A 78 -16.79 -8.84 -0.08
CA VAL A 78 -15.69 -7.87 0.02
C VAL A 78 -16.17 -6.56 0.66
N THR A 79 -17.30 -6.02 0.19
CA THR A 79 -17.89 -4.79 0.72
C THR A 79 -18.30 -4.93 2.19
N ALA A 80 -18.84 -6.09 2.59
CA ALA A 80 -19.21 -6.33 3.98
C ALA A 80 -17.99 -6.33 4.91
N ASP A 81 -16.87 -6.94 4.50
CA ASP A 81 -15.63 -6.93 5.27
C ASP A 81 -15.03 -5.51 5.36
N LEU A 82 -14.99 -4.76 4.25
CA LEU A 82 -14.48 -3.38 4.23
C LEU A 82 -15.27 -2.45 5.15
N ARG A 83 -16.61 -2.56 5.14
CA ARG A 83 -17.48 -1.83 6.06
C ARG A 83 -17.19 -2.15 7.52
N ARG A 84 -16.99 -3.43 7.85
CA ARG A 84 -16.61 -3.87 9.20
C ARG A 84 -15.27 -3.29 9.64
N CYS A 85 -14.34 -3.12 8.70
CA CYS A 85 -13.02 -2.54 8.95
C CYS A 85 -13.00 -1.00 8.92
N GLY A 86 -14.13 -0.34 8.65
CA GLY A 86 -14.21 1.13 8.61
C GLY A 86 -13.55 1.77 7.38
N VAL A 87 -13.40 1.03 6.27
CA VAL A 87 -12.83 1.54 5.02
C VAL A 87 -13.93 2.11 4.14
N THR A 88 -13.76 3.35 3.69
CA THR A 88 -14.63 3.98 2.68
C THR A 88 -14.19 3.52 1.30
N VAL A 89 -15.14 3.21 0.42
CA VAL A 89 -14.84 2.64 -0.91
C VAL A 89 -15.36 3.54 -2.01
N VAL A 90 -14.48 3.91 -2.94
CA VAL A 90 -14.79 4.45 -4.26
C VAL A 90 -14.69 3.29 -5.25
N ASP A 91 -15.84 2.71 -5.58
CA ASP A 91 -15.91 1.54 -6.46
C ASP A 91 -16.05 1.95 -7.93
N ALA A 92 -14.93 1.90 -8.64
CA ALA A 92 -14.85 2.24 -10.05
C ALA A 92 -15.69 1.31 -10.95
N ALA A 93 -15.99 0.08 -10.51
CA ALA A 93 -16.85 -0.82 -11.27
C ALA A 93 -18.30 -0.32 -11.34
N LEU A 94 -18.74 0.49 -10.37
CA LEU A 94 -20.08 1.09 -10.31
C LEU A 94 -20.16 2.46 -10.99
N LEU A 95 -19.04 2.99 -11.49
CA LEU A 95 -18.98 4.29 -12.19
C LEU A 95 -19.23 4.17 -13.70
N GLU A 96 -19.26 2.94 -14.22
CA GLU A 96 -19.68 2.66 -15.60
C GLU A 96 -21.20 2.54 -15.66
N PRO A 97 -21.88 3.26 -16.57
CA PRO A 97 -23.33 3.13 -16.71
C PRO A 97 -23.71 1.74 -17.23
N GLU A 98 -24.88 1.23 -16.84
CA GLU A 98 -25.50 0.13 -17.57
C GLU A 98 -25.65 0.53 -19.04
N ALA A 99 -25.18 -0.32 -19.95
CA ALA A 99 -25.32 -0.08 -21.36
C ALA A 99 -26.81 0.10 -21.70
N ALA A 100 -27.24 1.35 -21.91
CA ALA A 100 -28.55 1.65 -22.43
C ALA A 100 -28.65 1.03 -23.83
N GLY A 101 -29.36 -0.09 -23.92
CA GLY A 101 -29.15 -1.11 -24.95
C GLY A 101 -29.41 -0.68 -26.39
N HIS A 102 -28.78 -1.42 -27.31
CA HIS A 102 -29.25 -1.61 -28.68
C HIS A 102 -28.89 -3.04 -29.12
N GLY A 103 -29.90 -3.89 -29.32
CA GLY A 103 -29.76 -5.19 -30.00
C GLY A 103 -29.84 -6.40 -29.08
N ARG A 104 -30.82 -7.26 -29.35
CA ARG A 104 -30.95 -8.60 -28.78
C ARG A 104 -29.77 -9.48 -29.22
N THR A 105 -28.77 -9.61 -28.36
CA THR A 105 -27.89 -10.79 -28.25
C THR A 105 -27.20 -10.70 -26.88
N GLU A 106 -27.56 -11.62 -25.99
CA GLU A 106 -26.92 -11.92 -24.69
C GLU A 106 -26.39 -10.71 -23.89
N GLN A 107 -27.32 -10.10 -23.15
CA GLN A 107 -27.05 -9.04 -22.18
C GLN A 107 -26.20 -9.57 -21.02
N VAL A 108 -24.96 -9.10 -20.89
CA VAL A 108 -24.24 -9.11 -19.60
C VAL A 108 -24.51 -7.76 -18.94
N PRO A 109 -25.28 -7.70 -17.83
CA PRO A 109 -25.48 -6.45 -17.12
C PRO A 109 -24.14 -5.93 -16.58
N THR A 110 -23.97 -4.62 -16.49
CA THR A 110 -22.80 -3.98 -15.84
C THR A 110 -22.79 -4.18 -14.32
N SER A 111 -23.69 -5.03 -13.79
CA SER A 111 -23.57 -5.75 -12.52
C SER A 111 -22.65 -6.98 -12.59
N GLY A 112 -21.86 -7.12 -13.68
CA GLY A 112 -21.07 -8.33 -13.98
C GLY A 112 -19.62 -8.31 -13.53
N PHE A 113 -19.09 -7.18 -13.02
CA PHE A 113 -17.75 -7.21 -12.41
C PHE A 113 -17.84 -7.93 -11.06
N GLU A 114 -17.04 -8.97 -10.91
CA GLU A 114 -16.77 -9.64 -9.64
C GLU A 114 -15.28 -9.49 -9.33
N PRO A 115 -14.90 -9.21 -8.07
CA PRO A 115 -13.51 -9.24 -7.68
C PRO A 115 -12.96 -10.66 -7.79
N ALA A 116 -11.66 -10.78 -8.02
CA ALA A 116 -11.02 -12.08 -8.06
C ALA A 116 -11.10 -12.78 -6.70
N VAL A 117 -11.26 -14.11 -6.75
CA VAL A 117 -11.13 -14.96 -5.57
C VAL A 117 -9.72 -15.51 -5.53
N SER A 118 -8.99 -15.23 -4.46
CA SER A 118 -7.66 -15.80 -4.22
C SER A 118 -7.80 -17.03 -3.32
N ALA A 119 -7.41 -18.19 -3.81
CA ALA A 119 -7.28 -19.40 -2.99
C ALA A 119 -5.89 -19.44 -2.38
N ILE A 120 -5.82 -19.37 -1.06
CA ILE A 120 -4.57 -19.26 -0.30
C ILE A 120 -4.46 -20.48 0.63
N THR A 121 -3.43 -21.29 0.44
CA THR A 121 -3.12 -22.41 1.33
C THR A 121 -1.81 -22.13 2.06
N VAL A 122 -1.86 -22.12 3.38
CA VAL A 122 -0.70 -21.88 4.26
C VAL A 122 -0.27 -23.20 4.90
N ASP A 123 1.01 -23.53 4.74
CA ASP A 123 1.65 -24.67 5.38
C ASP A 123 1.96 -24.35 6.85
N ALA A 124 1.34 -25.05 7.79
CA ALA A 124 1.55 -24.80 9.21
C ALA A 124 2.95 -25.17 9.70
N SER A 125 3.66 -26.06 8.99
CA SER A 125 4.97 -26.58 9.39
C SER A 125 6.12 -25.69 8.93
N THR A 126 5.98 -25.01 7.78
CA THR A 126 7.02 -24.13 7.22
C THR A 126 6.63 -22.66 7.20
N ALA A 127 5.35 -22.33 7.38
CA ALA A 127 4.77 -21.01 7.12
C ALA A 127 4.82 -20.56 5.64
N ASP A 128 5.17 -21.47 4.72
CA ASP A 128 5.08 -21.22 3.29
C ASP A 128 3.62 -21.11 2.84
N ARG A 129 3.41 -20.48 1.68
CA ARG A 129 2.07 -20.27 1.14
C ARG A 129 2.02 -20.54 -0.36
N GLN A 130 0.91 -21.11 -0.80
CA GLN A 130 0.50 -21.14 -2.20
C GLN A 130 -0.68 -20.19 -2.39
N ILE A 131 -0.59 -19.33 -3.40
CA ILE A 131 -1.64 -18.38 -3.76
C ILE A 131 -2.00 -18.61 -5.22
N VAL A 132 -3.28 -18.88 -5.48
CA VAL A 132 -3.83 -18.99 -6.82
C VAL A 132 -4.92 -17.94 -6.97
N SER A 133 -4.73 -17.00 -7.89
CA SER A 133 -5.66 -15.91 -8.15
C SER A 133 -5.61 -15.52 -9.62
N THR A 134 -6.69 -14.93 -10.13
CA THR A 134 -6.66 -14.19 -11.40
C THR A 134 -6.09 -12.78 -11.23
N ASP A 135 -5.67 -12.40 -10.01
CA ASP A 135 -5.26 -11.06 -9.60
C ASP A 135 -6.31 -10.02 -10.06
N ALA A 136 -5.90 -8.82 -10.45
CA ALA A 136 -6.80 -7.81 -11.03
C ALA A 136 -7.54 -8.26 -12.31
N GLY A 137 -7.20 -9.41 -12.89
CA GLY A 137 -7.57 -9.75 -14.26
C GLY A 137 -7.01 -8.74 -15.27
N ARG A 138 -7.61 -8.66 -16.46
CA ARG A 138 -7.47 -7.50 -17.35
C ARG A 138 -8.76 -6.69 -17.28
N PRO A 139 -8.94 -5.85 -16.26
CA PRO A 139 -10.14 -5.03 -16.16
C PRO A 139 -10.13 -4.04 -17.33
N THR A 140 -11.28 -3.87 -17.96
CA THR A 140 -11.43 -2.88 -19.03
C THR A 140 -11.16 -1.49 -18.45
N PRO A 141 -10.32 -0.66 -19.10
CA PRO A 141 -10.12 0.72 -18.67
C PRO A 141 -11.46 1.45 -18.57
N LEU A 142 -11.59 2.36 -17.60
CA LEU A 142 -12.79 3.19 -17.48
C LEU A 142 -13.09 3.93 -18.80
N SER A 143 -14.37 4.05 -19.15
CA SER A 143 -14.83 4.90 -20.24
C SER A 143 -14.52 6.38 -19.96
N SER A 144 -14.60 7.24 -20.97
CA SER A 144 -14.43 8.70 -20.76
C SER A 144 -15.41 9.25 -19.71
N ARG A 145 -16.63 8.71 -19.68
CA ARG A 145 -17.65 9.05 -18.68
C ARG A 145 -17.30 8.51 -17.30
N GLY A 146 -16.88 7.25 -17.20
CA GLY A 146 -16.44 6.64 -15.95
C GLY A 146 -15.25 7.38 -15.34
N ARG A 147 -14.27 7.79 -16.17
CA ARG A 147 -13.16 8.66 -15.75
C ARG A 147 -13.64 10.01 -15.22
N GLY A 148 -14.59 10.66 -15.90
CA GLY A 148 -15.17 11.93 -15.42
C GLY A 148 -15.92 11.78 -14.09
N ALA A 149 -16.64 10.68 -13.89
CA ALA A 149 -17.31 10.38 -12.63
C ALA A 149 -16.30 10.10 -11.50
N LEU A 150 -15.24 9.35 -11.79
CA LEU A 150 -14.15 9.11 -10.85
C LEU A 150 -13.47 10.42 -10.46
N GLN A 151 -13.11 11.27 -11.43
CA GLN A 151 -12.52 12.59 -11.19
C GLN A 151 -13.34 13.42 -10.19
N ALA A 152 -14.66 13.44 -10.35
CA ALA A 152 -15.57 14.18 -9.47
C ALA A 152 -15.54 13.65 -8.03
N GLN A 153 -15.52 12.32 -7.84
CA GLN A 153 -15.41 11.72 -6.51
C GLN A 153 -14.02 11.93 -5.89
N LEU A 154 -12.96 11.78 -6.69
CA LEU A 154 -11.57 11.97 -6.27
C LEU A 154 -11.33 13.39 -5.76
N THR A 155 -11.86 14.41 -6.43
CA THR A 155 -11.68 15.81 -6.01
C THR A 155 -12.19 16.06 -4.59
N ALA A 156 -13.30 15.42 -4.19
CA ALA A 156 -13.82 15.53 -2.83
C ALA A 156 -12.88 14.87 -1.80
N HIS A 157 -12.39 13.66 -2.07
CA HIS A 157 -11.55 12.90 -1.14
C HIS A 157 -10.09 13.37 -1.09
N LEU A 158 -9.55 13.85 -2.21
CA LEU A 158 -8.16 14.30 -2.32
C LEU A 158 -7.92 15.65 -1.64
N SER A 159 -8.94 16.47 -1.42
CA SER A 159 -8.74 17.74 -0.69
C SER A 159 -8.22 17.51 0.74
N ASP A 160 -8.72 16.46 1.41
CA ASP A 160 -8.43 16.15 2.81
C ASP A 160 -7.33 15.08 3.00
N ALA A 161 -6.84 14.49 1.91
CA ALA A 161 -5.85 13.41 1.97
C ALA A 161 -4.49 13.91 2.47
N ALA A 162 -3.91 13.23 3.45
CA ALA A 162 -2.54 13.47 3.90
C ALA A 162 -1.52 12.60 3.14
N VAL A 163 -1.94 11.46 2.59
CA VAL A 163 -1.08 10.49 1.91
C VAL A 163 -1.86 9.73 0.83
N VAL A 164 -1.17 9.31 -0.23
CA VAL A 164 -1.69 8.39 -1.25
C VAL A 164 -0.79 7.15 -1.33
N LEU A 165 -1.39 5.97 -1.43
CA LEU A 165 -0.71 4.70 -1.65
C LEU A 165 -1.20 4.01 -2.91
N LEU A 166 -0.27 3.51 -3.73
CA LEU A 166 -0.52 2.75 -4.95
C LEU A 166 0.10 1.35 -4.82
N ASP A 167 -0.61 0.29 -5.23
CA ASP A 167 -0.07 -1.09 -5.25
C ASP A 167 0.39 -1.59 -6.63
N GLY A 168 0.26 -0.73 -7.63
CA GLY A 168 0.57 -1.02 -9.03
C GLY A 168 -0.46 -1.91 -9.74
N HIS A 169 -1.59 -2.23 -9.12
CA HIS A 169 -2.76 -2.78 -9.81
C HIS A 169 -3.70 -1.65 -10.26
N HIS A 170 -4.59 -1.95 -11.21
CA HIS A 170 -5.52 -0.96 -11.79
C HIS A 170 -4.83 0.33 -12.24
N PRO A 171 -3.88 0.26 -13.20
CA PRO A 171 -3.05 1.40 -13.61
C PRO A 171 -3.88 2.61 -14.04
N ASP A 172 -5.05 2.39 -14.64
CA ASP A 172 -5.94 3.47 -15.05
C ASP A 172 -6.52 4.27 -13.87
N LEU A 173 -6.77 3.60 -12.73
CA LEU A 173 -7.18 4.28 -11.49
C LEU A 173 -6.00 5.02 -10.85
N ALA A 174 -4.82 4.40 -10.84
CA ALA A 174 -3.60 5.03 -10.32
C ALA A 174 -3.28 6.32 -11.09
N HIS A 175 -3.29 6.27 -12.43
CA HIS A 175 -3.09 7.45 -13.27
C HIS A 175 -4.16 8.51 -13.03
N ALA A 176 -5.44 8.14 -12.96
CA ALA A 176 -6.51 9.11 -12.68
C ALA A 176 -6.27 9.86 -11.35
N VAL A 177 -5.87 9.15 -10.28
CA VAL A 177 -5.57 9.76 -8.98
C VAL A 177 -4.36 10.69 -9.04
N LEU A 178 -3.29 10.25 -9.70
CA LEU A 178 -2.09 11.08 -9.84
C LEU A 178 -2.36 12.32 -10.70
N ASP A 179 -3.18 12.22 -11.76
CA ASP A 179 -3.52 13.35 -12.61
C ASP A 179 -4.35 14.40 -11.85
N VAL A 180 -5.23 13.97 -10.93
CA VAL A 180 -5.94 14.90 -10.03
C VAL A 180 -4.97 15.55 -9.05
N LEU A 181 -4.03 14.78 -8.49
CA LEU A 181 -3.02 15.29 -7.56
C LEU A 181 -2.17 16.39 -8.22
N ASP A 182 -1.66 16.14 -9.43
CA ASP A 182 -0.85 17.10 -10.17
C ASP A 182 -1.64 18.38 -10.48
N ALA A 183 -2.93 18.23 -10.87
CA ALA A 183 -3.81 19.36 -11.10
C ALA A 183 -4.08 20.19 -9.83
N CYS A 184 -4.13 19.55 -8.65
CA CYS A 184 -4.28 20.25 -7.37
C CYS A 184 -2.98 20.91 -6.88
N GLN A 185 -1.82 20.40 -7.29
CA GLN A 185 -0.50 20.92 -6.89
C GLN A 185 0.02 22.05 -7.78
N ALA A 186 -0.69 22.40 -8.86
CA ALA A 186 -0.32 23.46 -9.78
C ALA A 186 -1.06 24.80 -9.51
N PRO A 187 -0.58 25.66 -8.60
CA PRO A 187 -0.84 27.10 -8.68
C PRO A 187 0.36 27.83 -9.30
N ASP A 188 0.12 28.63 -10.35
CA ASP A 188 0.97 29.70 -10.92
C ASP A 188 2.48 29.68 -10.53
N GLN A 189 3.20 28.60 -10.86
CA GLN A 189 4.66 28.56 -10.79
C GLN A 189 5.20 28.78 -12.21
N PRO A 190 6.05 29.79 -12.46
CA PRO A 190 6.66 29.98 -13.77
C PRO A 190 7.49 28.75 -14.14
N GLU A 191 7.41 28.31 -15.40
CA GLU A 191 8.23 27.21 -15.94
C GLU A 191 9.72 27.46 -15.64
N VAL A 192 10.29 26.68 -14.73
CA VAL A 192 11.75 26.60 -14.53
C VAL A 192 12.24 25.35 -15.26
N GLY A 193 13.21 25.54 -16.15
CA GLY A 193 13.59 24.61 -17.19
C GLY A 193 14.01 23.21 -16.74
N ALA A 194 13.82 22.26 -17.66
CA ALA A 194 14.19 20.85 -17.56
C ALA A 194 15.70 20.66 -17.33
N GLY A 195 16.09 20.48 -16.07
CA GLY A 195 17.33 19.83 -15.65
C GLY A 195 17.02 18.44 -15.05
N PRO A 196 18.01 17.52 -14.95
CA PRO A 196 17.78 16.10 -14.65
C PRO A 196 17.48 15.78 -13.16
N VAL A 197 17.07 16.77 -12.37
CA VAL A 197 16.67 16.57 -10.97
C VAL A 197 15.25 17.11 -10.82
N PRO A 198 14.21 16.27 -10.80
CA PRO A 198 12.89 16.69 -10.38
C PRO A 198 13.00 17.33 -8.99
N GLN A 199 12.40 18.50 -8.87
CA GLN A 199 12.52 19.44 -7.75
C GLN A 199 12.57 18.73 -6.39
N LEU A 200 13.67 18.93 -5.65
CA LEU A 200 13.74 18.60 -4.23
C LEU A 200 12.53 19.24 -3.53
N ILE A 201 11.62 18.38 -3.06
CA ILE A 201 10.55 18.59 -2.08
C ILE A 201 10.26 20.08 -1.83
N ALA A 202 9.31 20.65 -2.58
CA ALA A 202 8.64 21.84 -2.08
C ALA A 202 7.93 21.45 -0.79
N ALA A 203 8.17 22.21 0.29
CA ALA A 203 7.42 22.06 1.53
C ALA A 203 5.92 22.10 1.20
N GLY A 204 5.23 20.97 1.37
CA GLY A 204 3.81 20.83 1.04
C GLY A 204 3.43 19.79 -0.02
N GLN A 205 4.40 19.12 -0.67
CA GLN A 205 4.06 18.01 -1.58
C GLN A 205 3.56 16.79 -0.79
N ARG A 206 2.37 16.30 -1.16
CA ARG A 206 1.73 15.13 -0.53
C ARG A 206 2.52 13.86 -0.81
N PRO A 207 2.85 13.03 0.20
CA PRO A 207 3.51 11.75 -0.04
C PRO A 207 2.67 10.81 -0.92
N VAL A 208 3.33 10.25 -1.93
CA VAL A 208 2.80 9.22 -2.82
C VAL A 208 3.66 7.97 -2.65
N ILE A 209 3.10 6.97 -2.00
CA ILE A 209 3.75 5.70 -1.67
C ILE A 209 3.47 4.68 -2.77
N LEU A 210 4.50 3.99 -3.25
CA LEU A 210 4.37 2.79 -4.06
C LEU A 210 4.68 1.55 -3.23
N ASP A 211 3.70 0.64 -3.12
CA ASP A 211 3.95 -0.76 -2.74
C ASP A 211 4.54 -1.51 -3.94
N ALA A 212 5.85 -1.69 -3.86
CA ALA A 212 6.66 -2.37 -4.85
C ALA A 212 6.92 -3.83 -4.41
N GLY A 213 5.85 -4.61 -4.25
CA GLY A 213 5.96 -6.04 -3.93
C GLY A 213 6.63 -6.89 -5.03
N ARG A 214 6.23 -6.69 -6.29
CA ARG A 214 6.81 -7.36 -7.48
C ARG A 214 6.76 -6.45 -8.70
N TRP A 215 7.70 -6.61 -9.64
CA TRP A 215 7.68 -5.84 -10.88
C TRP A 215 6.40 -6.10 -11.69
N LYS A 216 5.83 -5.01 -12.23
CA LYS A 216 4.75 -5.04 -13.22
C LYS A 216 5.12 -4.04 -14.32
N PRO A 217 4.88 -4.33 -15.62
CA PRO A 217 5.26 -3.42 -16.70
C PRO A 217 4.75 -1.98 -16.53
N GLN A 218 3.57 -1.82 -15.93
CA GLN A 218 2.92 -0.53 -15.71
C GLN A 218 3.61 0.33 -14.65
N LEU A 219 4.49 -0.25 -13.82
CA LEU A 219 5.24 0.52 -12.82
C LEU A 219 6.20 1.52 -13.46
N VAL A 220 6.59 1.31 -14.73
CA VAL A 220 7.46 2.25 -15.46
C VAL A 220 6.90 3.68 -15.48
N ASP A 221 5.58 3.82 -15.58
CA ASP A 221 4.91 5.13 -15.63
C ASP A 221 4.52 5.66 -14.24
N LEU A 222 4.54 4.81 -13.21
CA LEU A 222 4.21 5.17 -11.83
C LEU A 222 5.44 5.58 -11.02
N LEU A 223 6.57 4.90 -11.20
CA LEU A 223 7.80 5.13 -10.43
C LEU A 223 8.22 6.62 -10.39
N PRO A 224 8.27 7.36 -11.51
CA PRO A 224 8.71 8.76 -11.50
C PRO A 224 7.74 9.71 -10.78
N ARG A 225 6.51 9.26 -10.47
CA ARG A 225 5.46 10.06 -9.81
C ARG A 225 5.30 9.69 -8.32
N CYS A 226 6.09 8.74 -7.82
CA CYS A 226 6.03 8.30 -6.42
C CYS A 226 7.18 8.91 -5.62
N THR A 227 6.86 9.51 -4.46
CA THR A 227 7.87 10.09 -3.57
C THR A 227 8.54 9.04 -2.70
N ASP A 228 7.82 7.97 -2.37
CA ASP A 228 8.23 6.97 -1.41
C ASP A 228 8.01 5.57 -2.02
N ILE A 229 9.07 4.79 -2.19
CA ILE A 229 9.00 3.48 -2.86
C ILE A 229 9.47 2.42 -1.88
N VAL A 230 8.55 1.57 -1.44
CA VAL A 230 8.83 0.50 -0.48
C VAL A 230 8.75 -0.84 -1.20
N CYS A 231 9.91 -1.47 -1.36
CA CYS A 231 10.09 -2.71 -2.08
C CYS A 231 10.05 -3.92 -1.16
N SER A 232 9.61 -5.06 -1.68
CA SER A 232 9.99 -6.36 -1.13
C SER A 232 11.42 -6.73 -1.56
N ALA A 233 12.04 -7.69 -0.88
CA ALA A 233 13.31 -8.27 -1.30
C ALA A 233 13.25 -8.98 -2.67
N ASP A 234 12.05 -9.35 -3.14
CA ASP A 234 11.82 -9.99 -4.43
C ASP A 234 11.59 -8.98 -5.56
N PHE A 235 11.54 -7.67 -5.25
CA PHE A 235 11.36 -6.63 -6.25
C PHE A 235 12.64 -6.38 -7.03
N VAL A 236 12.57 -6.56 -8.35
CA VAL A 236 13.70 -6.37 -9.25
C VAL A 236 13.26 -5.51 -10.42
N LEU A 237 13.98 -4.40 -10.66
CA LEU A 237 13.79 -3.56 -11.85
C LEU A 237 14.27 -4.33 -13.10
N PRO A 238 13.58 -4.21 -14.26
CA PRO A 238 14.09 -4.73 -15.52
C PRO A 238 15.42 -4.05 -15.85
N GLN A 239 16.46 -4.86 -16.10
CA GLN A 239 17.79 -4.33 -16.37
C GLN A 239 17.79 -3.45 -17.64
N SER A 240 18.18 -2.19 -17.50
CA SER A 240 18.52 -1.32 -18.64
C SER A 240 19.98 -1.58 -19.04
N GLY A 241 20.23 -2.70 -19.72
CA GLY A 241 21.39 -2.90 -20.59
C GLY A 241 22.82 -2.82 -20.01
N SER A 242 23.04 -2.56 -18.72
CA SER A 242 24.39 -2.61 -18.11
C SER A 242 24.42 -3.56 -16.92
N GLN A 243 25.34 -4.53 -16.97
CA GLN A 243 25.64 -5.44 -15.87
C GLN A 243 26.37 -4.66 -14.76
N ALA A 244 25.63 -3.94 -13.94
CA ALA A 244 26.09 -3.54 -12.62
C ALA A 244 25.59 -4.60 -11.63
N GLU A 245 26.53 -5.22 -10.92
CA GLU A 245 26.30 -6.29 -9.96
C GLU A 245 25.20 -5.91 -8.97
N ALA A 246 24.22 -6.79 -8.80
CA ALA A 246 23.09 -6.66 -7.90
C ALA A 246 23.55 -6.76 -6.43
N SER A 247 24.27 -5.75 -5.95
CA SER A 247 24.27 -5.44 -4.52
C SER A 247 22.90 -4.86 -4.19
N GLY A 248 22.30 -5.27 -3.06
CA GLY A 248 20.96 -4.82 -2.68
C GLY A 248 20.82 -3.30 -2.53
N ASP A 249 21.93 -2.55 -2.51
CA ASP A 249 21.97 -1.09 -2.41
C ASP A 249 21.84 -0.41 -3.78
N GLY A 250 22.17 -1.08 -4.88
CA GLY A 250 22.04 -0.53 -6.23
C GLY A 250 20.58 -0.25 -6.63
N LEU A 251 19.63 -1.06 -6.14
CA LEU A 251 18.19 -0.80 -6.33
C LEU A 251 17.76 0.51 -5.63
N LEU A 252 18.15 0.68 -4.37
CA LEU A 252 17.79 1.84 -3.57
C LEU A 252 18.36 3.13 -4.18
N GLU A 253 19.59 3.07 -4.68
CA GLU A 253 20.24 4.16 -5.40
C GLU A 253 19.50 4.51 -6.69
N GLN A 254 19.21 3.51 -7.55
CA GLN A 254 18.48 3.74 -8.80
C GLN A 254 17.10 4.37 -8.58
N LEU A 255 16.37 3.98 -7.54
CA LEU A 255 15.05 4.52 -7.24
C LEU A 255 15.12 5.98 -6.77
N VAL A 256 16.12 6.32 -5.95
CA VAL A 256 16.33 7.70 -5.49
C VAL A 256 16.85 8.60 -6.64
N GLU A 257 17.79 8.11 -7.46
CA GLU A 257 18.22 8.80 -8.68
C GLU A 257 17.08 8.97 -9.69
N GLY A 258 16.10 8.05 -9.68
CA GLY A 258 14.86 8.12 -10.44
C GLY A 258 13.83 9.13 -9.91
N GLY A 259 14.13 9.84 -8.81
CA GLY A 259 13.29 10.91 -8.27
C GLY A 259 12.59 10.59 -6.94
N ALA A 260 12.76 9.38 -6.39
CA ALA A 260 12.17 9.07 -5.09
C ALA A 260 12.86 9.86 -3.96
N THR A 261 12.05 10.42 -3.05
CA THR A 261 12.54 11.00 -1.79
C THR A 261 13.10 9.93 -0.86
N LEU A 262 12.45 8.77 -0.84
CA LEU A 262 12.84 7.61 -0.04
C LEU A 262 12.61 6.33 -0.85
N ALA A 263 13.62 5.46 -0.84
CA ALA A 263 13.47 4.07 -1.24
C ALA A 263 13.77 3.16 -0.04
N ALA A 264 13.02 2.07 0.11
CA ALA A 264 13.25 1.08 1.17
C ALA A 264 13.05 -0.35 0.67
N VAL A 265 13.73 -1.32 1.27
CA VAL A 265 13.55 -2.76 1.02
C VAL A 265 13.22 -3.46 2.33
N SER A 266 12.03 -4.06 2.38
CA SER A 266 11.58 -4.96 3.44
C SER A 266 11.92 -6.41 3.09
N ASP A 267 12.31 -7.20 4.10
CA ASP A 267 12.88 -8.53 3.87
C ASP A 267 12.57 -9.48 5.04
N GLY A 268 11.27 -9.62 5.31
CA GLY A 268 10.75 -10.41 6.42
C GLY A 268 11.36 -9.96 7.76
N PRO A 269 12.01 -10.86 8.53
CA PRO A 269 12.59 -10.53 9.82
C PRO A 269 13.93 -9.76 9.73
N ARG A 270 14.50 -9.59 8.54
CA ARG A 270 15.77 -8.86 8.37
C ARG A 270 15.53 -7.34 8.44
N PRO A 271 16.55 -6.54 8.81
CA PRO A 271 16.41 -5.09 8.88
C PRO A 271 15.90 -4.49 7.56
N ILE A 272 14.97 -3.54 7.66
CA ILE A 272 14.49 -2.77 6.51
C ILE A 272 15.60 -1.81 6.11
N ARG A 273 16.20 -2.01 4.94
CA ARG A 273 17.23 -1.11 4.40
C ARG A 273 16.55 0.06 3.72
N TRP A 274 17.10 1.26 3.85
CA TRP A 274 16.53 2.45 3.25
C TRP A 274 17.61 3.40 2.71
N ARG A 275 17.21 4.23 1.75
CA ARG A 275 17.97 5.35 1.21
C ARG A 275 17.06 6.57 1.04
N THR A 276 17.56 7.74 1.39
CA THR A 276 16.91 9.05 1.18
C THR A 276 17.63 9.85 0.11
N ALA A 277 16.92 10.79 -0.54
CA ALA A 277 17.51 11.72 -1.51
C ALA A 277 18.46 12.75 -0.89
N VAL A 278 18.38 12.95 0.42
CA VAL A 278 19.20 13.89 1.19
C VAL A 278 19.83 13.18 2.38
N ASP A 279 21.01 13.63 2.80
CA ASP A 279 21.61 13.16 4.04
C ASP A 279 20.79 13.63 5.25
N ILE A 280 20.65 12.77 6.26
CA ILE A 280 19.95 13.09 7.50
C ILE A 280 20.80 12.83 8.75
N PRO A 281 20.70 13.69 9.78
CA PRO A 281 21.37 13.49 11.06
C PRO A 281 20.70 12.35 11.81
N ILE A 282 21.42 11.26 12.07
CA ILE A 282 20.88 10.09 12.79
C ILE A 282 21.57 9.94 14.13
N ALA A 283 20.76 9.91 15.20
CA ALA A 283 21.22 9.57 16.54
C ALA A 283 21.64 8.09 16.60
N ASP A 284 22.80 7.83 17.20
CA ASP A 284 23.32 6.47 17.32
C ASP A 284 22.70 5.79 18.54
N ALA A 285 21.83 4.81 18.33
CA ALA A 285 21.11 4.13 19.42
C ALA A 285 22.04 3.32 20.32
N ASP A 286 23.22 2.92 19.81
CA ASP A 286 24.21 2.11 20.52
C ASP A 286 25.44 2.91 20.99
N ALA A 287 25.53 4.21 20.68
CA ALA A 287 26.60 5.05 21.20
C ALA A 287 26.29 5.43 22.65
N ALA A 288 26.98 4.77 23.58
CA ALA A 288 27.06 5.22 24.97
C ALA A 288 27.60 6.67 25.00
N GLY A 289 26.69 7.65 25.08
CA GLY A 289 27.03 9.07 25.11
C GLY A 289 26.17 10.01 24.25
N GLY A 290 25.15 9.52 23.52
CA GLY A 290 24.23 10.41 22.78
C GLY A 290 24.89 11.17 21.62
N ALA A 291 26.02 10.68 21.11
CA ALA A 291 26.67 11.27 19.95
C ALA A 291 25.86 10.98 18.68
N THR A 292 25.53 12.01 17.92
CA THR A 292 24.98 11.89 16.56
C THR A 292 26.07 11.37 15.62
N ARG A 293 25.76 10.37 14.79
CA ARG A 293 26.63 10.00 13.65
C ARG A 293 26.69 11.17 12.65
N PRO A 294 27.69 11.23 11.76
CA PRO A 294 27.61 12.12 10.59
C PRO A 294 26.34 11.81 9.78
N ASP A 295 25.82 12.86 9.14
CA ASP A 295 24.64 12.76 8.28
C ASP A 295 24.86 11.65 7.24
N ARG A 296 23.81 10.88 6.98
CA ARG A 296 23.86 9.78 5.99
C ARG A 296 22.56 9.68 5.22
N ALA A 297 22.68 9.41 3.92
CA ALA A 297 21.56 9.12 3.04
C ALA A 297 21.09 7.66 3.11
N THR A 298 21.76 6.76 3.85
CA THR A 298 21.40 5.33 3.91
C THR A 298 21.36 4.80 5.34
N GLY A 299 20.57 3.75 5.56
CA GLY A 299 20.55 3.06 6.85
C GLY A 299 19.69 1.80 6.86
N ALA A 300 19.49 1.26 8.05
CA ALA A 300 18.67 0.08 8.28
C ALA A 300 17.85 0.24 9.56
N ILE A 301 16.61 -0.24 9.53
CA ILE A 301 15.68 -0.26 10.66
C ILE A 301 15.55 -1.69 11.13
N ARG A 302 15.81 -1.92 12.42
CA ARG A 302 15.63 -3.25 13.02
C ARG A 302 14.14 -3.61 13.06
N VAL A 303 13.80 -4.77 12.52
CA VAL A 303 12.46 -5.35 12.67
C VAL A 303 12.35 -5.97 14.07
N PRO A 304 11.30 -5.64 14.85
CA PRO A 304 11.07 -6.27 16.15
C PRO A 304 10.98 -7.79 16.03
N SER A 305 11.71 -8.50 16.90
CA SER A 305 11.59 -9.95 17.02
C SER A 305 10.21 -10.29 17.58
N ALA A 306 9.51 -11.19 16.89
CA ALA A 306 8.18 -11.65 17.23
C ALA A 306 8.10 -13.16 16.99
N GLU A 307 7.32 -13.87 17.80
CA GLU A 307 6.96 -15.26 17.53
C GLU A 307 5.93 -15.26 16.39
N ALA A 308 6.42 -15.39 15.15
CA ALA A 308 5.58 -15.33 13.96
C ALA A 308 4.70 -16.59 13.86
N ILE A 309 3.38 -16.40 13.88
CA ILE A 309 2.36 -17.44 13.68
C ILE A 309 1.98 -17.55 12.20
N ASP A 310 1.84 -16.41 11.53
CA ASP A 310 1.46 -16.27 10.13
C ASP A 310 2.15 -15.01 9.56
N THR A 311 2.48 -14.98 8.28
CA THR A 311 3.09 -13.80 7.63
C THR A 311 2.21 -13.21 6.53
N LEU A 312 1.02 -13.78 6.32
CA LEU A 312 0.08 -13.35 5.31
C LEU A 312 -0.34 -11.88 5.54
N GLY A 313 -0.15 -11.04 4.52
CA GLY A 313 -0.47 -9.62 4.59
C GLY A 313 0.47 -8.76 5.44
N ALA A 314 1.60 -9.30 5.94
CA ALA A 314 2.54 -8.52 6.75
C ALA A 314 3.18 -7.35 5.96
N GLY A 315 3.39 -7.54 4.65
CA GLY A 315 3.81 -6.46 3.75
C GLY A 315 2.74 -5.37 3.63
N ASP A 316 1.47 -5.75 3.48
CA ASP A 316 0.36 -4.80 3.41
C ASP A 316 0.20 -4.02 4.73
N ALA A 317 0.40 -4.70 5.87
CA ALA A 317 0.40 -4.09 7.19
C ALA A 317 1.55 -3.09 7.37
N LEU A 318 2.74 -3.40 6.85
CA LEU A 318 3.86 -2.47 6.79
C LEU A 318 3.47 -1.22 5.99
N HIS A 319 2.92 -1.39 4.79
CA HIS A 319 2.52 -0.28 3.92
C HIS A 319 1.42 0.60 4.53
N GLY A 320 0.40 0.01 5.13
CA GLY A 320 -0.66 0.74 5.82
C GLY A 320 -0.14 1.47 7.06
N GLY A 321 0.75 0.85 7.82
CA GLY A 321 1.42 1.47 8.97
C GLY A 321 2.34 2.61 8.56
N TYR A 322 3.03 2.48 7.43
CA TYR A 322 3.90 3.52 6.88
C TYR A 322 3.08 4.72 6.41
N ALA A 323 2.01 4.49 5.65
CA ALA A 323 1.08 5.53 5.23
C ALA A 323 0.50 6.29 6.44
N TRP A 324 0.10 5.57 7.49
CA TRP A 324 -0.42 6.19 8.71
C TRP A 324 0.64 7.01 9.45
N GLY A 325 1.87 6.50 9.54
CA GLY A 325 2.99 7.20 10.17
C GLY A 325 3.31 8.52 9.46
N LEU A 326 3.33 8.53 8.12
CA LEU A 326 3.50 9.77 7.35
C LEU A 326 2.34 10.74 7.53
N ALA A 327 1.11 10.23 7.47
CA ALA A 327 -0.09 11.06 7.59
C ALA A 327 -0.25 11.70 8.98
N SER A 328 0.23 11.01 10.03
CA SER A 328 0.09 11.43 11.43
C SER A 328 1.27 12.24 11.94
N ALA A 329 2.36 12.32 11.18
CA ALA A 329 3.53 13.12 11.52
C ALA A 329 3.13 14.58 11.70
N GLN A 330 3.45 15.15 12.86
CA GLN A 330 3.27 16.58 13.08
C GLN A 330 4.37 17.33 12.33
N PRO A 331 4.09 18.51 11.76
CA PRO A 331 5.15 19.35 11.22
C PRO A 331 6.18 19.62 12.32
N THR A 332 7.42 19.14 12.12
CA THR A 332 8.53 19.41 13.04
C THR A 332 9.50 20.42 12.42
N GLU A 333 10.38 20.98 13.25
CA GLU A 333 11.53 21.78 12.76
C GLU A 333 12.61 20.89 12.10
N HIS A 334 12.46 19.56 12.17
CA HIS A 334 13.41 18.61 11.65
C HIS A 334 13.14 18.27 10.16
N PRO A 335 14.15 17.76 9.42
CA PRO A 335 13.98 17.37 8.03
C PRO A 335 12.86 16.33 7.83
N ALA A 336 12.01 16.52 6.80
CA ALA A 336 10.93 15.59 6.44
C ALA A 336 11.39 14.15 6.14
N ALA A 337 12.68 13.95 5.90
CA ALA A 337 13.28 12.63 5.76
C ALA A 337 13.40 11.89 7.10
N LEU A 338 13.54 12.57 8.25
CA LEU A 338 13.50 11.93 9.57
C LEU A 338 12.10 11.42 9.91
N ASP A 339 11.05 12.17 9.57
CA ASP A 339 9.66 11.73 9.76
C ASP A 339 9.38 10.43 9.01
N ARG A 340 9.96 10.27 7.80
CA ARG A 340 9.88 9.04 7.01
C ARG A 340 10.57 7.85 7.69
N ILE A 341 11.75 8.05 8.26
CA ILE A 341 12.44 6.97 9.02
C ILE A 341 11.65 6.60 10.28
N GLY A 342 11.06 7.59 10.96
CA GLY A 342 10.14 7.37 12.09
C GLY A 342 8.92 6.55 11.66
N ALA A 343 8.29 6.92 10.54
CA ALA A 343 7.15 6.21 9.99
C ALA A 343 7.50 4.77 9.56
N LEU A 344 8.64 4.52 8.93
CA LEU A 344 9.11 3.16 8.60
C LEU A 344 9.37 2.32 9.86
N THR A 345 9.92 2.94 10.91
CA THR A 345 10.17 2.27 12.20
C THR A 345 8.86 1.87 12.86
N PHE A 346 7.86 2.75 12.83
CA PHE A 346 6.51 2.44 13.28
C PHE A 346 5.87 1.32 12.45
N ALA A 347 5.96 1.42 11.12
CA ALA A 347 5.47 0.41 10.19
C ALA A 347 6.05 -0.99 10.45
N ALA A 348 7.35 -1.08 10.77
CA ALA A 348 7.98 -2.34 11.15
C ALA A 348 7.33 -2.96 12.40
N ARG A 349 6.94 -2.15 13.40
CA ARG A 349 6.21 -2.63 14.59
C ARG A 349 4.81 -3.13 14.25
N VAL A 350 4.12 -2.43 13.34
CA VAL A 350 2.78 -2.84 12.86
C VAL A 350 2.86 -4.19 12.14
N ALA A 351 3.83 -4.34 11.22
CA ALA A 351 4.07 -5.58 10.50
C ALA A 351 4.47 -6.74 11.44
N SER A 352 5.38 -6.50 12.40
CA SER A 352 5.72 -7.51 13.41
C SER A 352 4.52 -7.90 14.29
N LEU A 353 3.62 -6.96 14.60
CA LEU A 353 2.40 -7.29 15.33
C LEU A 353 1.46 -8.15 14.50
N SER A 354 1.31 -7.85 13.21
CA SER A 354 0.41 -8.63 12.34
C SER A 354 0.84 -10.08 12.24
N THR A 355 2.15 -10.37 12.29
CA THR A 355 2.65 -11.75 12.19
C THR A 355 2.39 -12.61 13.44
N CYS A 356 2.04 -12.00 14.57
CA CYS A 356 1.72 -12.71 15.82
C CYS A 356 0.32 -13.35 15.83
N HIS A 357 -0.43 -13.29 14.73
CA HIS A 357 -1.81 -13.78 14.66
C HIS A 357 -2.09 -14.49 13.35
N LEU A 358 -3.11 -15.36 13.33
CA LEU A 358 -3.56 -16.05 12.12
C LEU A 358 -4.36 -15.10 11.21
N GLY A 359 -4.11 -15.21 9.90
CA GLY A 359 -4.88 -14.51 8.88
C GLY A 359 -4.63 -13.01 8.84
N THR A 360 -5.48 -12.31 8.08
CA THR A 360 -5.26 -10.89 7.76
C THR A 360 -6.04 -9.95 8.66
N ARG A 361 -6.96 -10.47 9.49
CA ARG A 361 -7.87 -9.66 10.31
C ARG A 361 -7.69 -9.83 11.82
N SER A 362 -7.23 -10.99 12.30
CA SER A 362 -7.22 -11.30 13.73
C SER A 362 -6.36 -10.33 14.55
N TRP A 363 -5.24 -9.88 14.00
CA TRP A 363 -4.30 -8.97 14.68
C TRP A 363 -4.84 -7.56 14.89
N LEU A 364 -5.89 -7.14 14.16
CA LEU A 364 -6.48 -5.80 14.28
C LEU A 364 -6.99 -5.53 15.70
N ALA A 365 -7.42 -6.57 16.42
CA ALA A 365 -7.84 -6.47 17.82
C ALA A 365 -6.70 -6.06 18.78
N ALA A 366 -5.43 -6.25 18.39
CA ALA A 366 -4.26 -5.89 19.17
C ALA A 366 -3.76 -4.46 18.90
N VAL A 367 -4.23 -3.80 17.84
CA VAL A 367 -3.81 -2.44 17.44
C VAL A 367 -4.01 -1.38 18.54
N PRO A 368 -5.12 -1.38 19.31
CA PRO A 368 -5.26 -0.40 20.40
C PRO A 368 -4.13 -0.46 21.43
N ALA A 369 -3.60 -1.66 21.71
CA ALA A 369 -2.47 -1.83 22.63
C ALA A 369 -1.14 -1.32 22.03
N LEU A 370 -0.99 -1.39 20.71
CA LEU A 370 0.17 -0.81 20.00
C LEU A 370 0.17 0.72 20.12
N LEU A 371 -0.97 1.36 19.87
CA LEU A 371 -1.11 2.83 19.93
C LEU A 371 -0.88 3.40 21.34
N ASN A 372 -1.25 2.66 22.39
CA ASN A 372 -1.00 3.07 23.78
C ASN A 372 0.49 2.98 24.17
N ARG A 373 1.33 2.36 23.34
CA ARG A 373 2.78 2.18 23.54
C ARG A 373 3.61 2.91 22.47
N ALA A 374 2.97 3.70 21.61
CA ALA A 374 3.62 4.51 20.58
C ALA A 374 3.94 5.89 21.14
#